data_AF-A0A451AXI4-F1
#
_entry.id   AF-A0A451AXI4-F1
#
_cell.length_a   1.000
_cell.length_b   1.000
_cell.length_c   1.000
_cell.angle_alpha   90.00
_cell.angle_beta   90.00
_cell.angle_gamma   90.00
#
_symmetry.space_group_name_H-M   'P 1'
#
loop_
_entity.id
_entity.type
_entity.pdbx_description
1 polymer ?
#
loop_
_entity_poly.entity_id
_entity_poly.type
_entity_poly.pdbx_seq_one_letter_code
_entity_poly.pdbx_strand_id
1 'polypeptide(L)' 'MKDIILLIGHGSRGPDGNREIERFAGEWRARQPGLDIEVCFIEFADVLLEEGLDCAVRCATVRGAKRVIVVPLILNPPVT' A
#
# COMPACT_ATOMS: atom_id res chain seq x y z
N MET A 1 -13.06 5.73 -14.42
CA MET A 1 -13.34 5.51 -12.98
C MET A 1 -11.99 5.44 -12.27
N LYS A 2 -11.82 6.15 -11.15
CA LYS A 2 -10.57 6.13 -10.38
C LYS A 2 -10.70 5.04 -9.31
N ASP A 3 -9.69 4.18 -9.22
CA ASP A 3 -9.55 3.17 -8.16
C ASP A 3 -8.43 3.61 -7.22
N ILE A 4 -8.53 3.30 -5.93
CA ILE A 4 -7.41 3.41 -4.98
C ILE A 4 -6.74 2.05 -4.87
N ILE A 5 -5.42 1.99 -4.94
CA ILE A 5 -4.66 0.77 -4.68
C ILE A 5 -4.11 0.86 -3.26
N LEU A 6 -4.44 -0.10 -2.40
CA LEU A 6 -3.78 -0.27 -1.11
C LEU A 6 -2.77 -1.41 -1.23
N LEU A 7 -1.50 -1.06 -1.27
CA LEU A 7 -0.39 -2.01 -1.29
C LEU A 7 -0.08 -2.43 0.15
N ILE A 8 -0.15 -3.74 0.42
CA ILE A 8 0.10 -4.28 1.76
C ILE A 8 1.41 -5.06 1.77
N GLY A 9 2.40 -4.55 2.49
CA GLY A 9 3.60 -5.32 2.84
C GLY A 9 3.37 -6.19 4.08
N HIS A 10 4.18 -7.23 4.28
CA HIS A 10 4.21 -7.93 5.57
C HIS A 10 4.76 -7.01 6.67
N GLY A 11 5.79 -6.24 6.32
CA GLY A 11 6.53 -5.36 7.22
C GLY A 11 7.72 -6.07 7.86
N SER A 12 8.73 -5.28 8.24
CA SER A 12 10.08 -5.75 8.56
C SER A 12 10.61 -5.07 9.82
N ARG A 13 11.25 -5.86 10.70
CA ARG A 13 12.04 -5.33 11.83
C ARG A 13 13.31 -4.61 11.39
N GLY A 14 13.85 -4.97 10.24
CA GLY A 14 14.91 -4.20 9.59
C GLY A 14 14.27 -3.01 8.87
N PRO A 15 14.58 -1.75 9.26
CA PRO A 15 13.88 -0.57 8.73
C PRO A 15 14.02 -0.42 7.21
N ASP A 16 15.08 -0.96 6.63
CA ASP A 16 15.29 -0.88 5.18
C ASP A 16 14.23 -1.67 4.40
N GLY A 17 13.72 -2.79 4.92
CA GLY A 17 12.68 -3.57 4.23
C GLY A 17 11.39 -2.78 3.96
N ASN A 18 10.94 -1.97 4.93
CA ASN A 18 9.75 -1.13 4.75
C ASN A 18 10.04 0.01 3.76
N ARG A 19 11.22 0.63 3.86
CA ARG A 19 11.67 1.70 2.95
C ARG A 19 11.71 1.26 1.50
N GLU A 20 12.08 0.01 1.23
CA GLU A 20 12.08 -0.52 -0.14
C GLU A 20 10.68 -0.62 -0.73
N ILE A 21 9.70 -1.03 0.08
CA ILE A 21 8.29 -1.10 -0.34
C ILE A 21 7.74 0.31 -0.58
N GLU A 22 8.04 1.26 0.30
CA GLU A 22 7.64 2.66 0.11
C GLU A 22 8.28 3.28 -1.12
N ARG A 23 9.58 3.02 -1.35
CA ARG A 23 10.31 3.45 -2.56
C ARG A 23 9.66 2.87 -3.80
N PHE A 24 9.36 1.57 -3.81
CA PHE A 24 8.67 0.92 -4.92
C PHE A 24 7.31 1.57 -5.21
N ALA A 25 6.49 1.82 -4.18
CA ALA A 25 5.22 2.51 -4.34
C ALA A 25 5.40 3.94 -4.90
N GLY A 26 6.42 4.67 -4.44
CA GLY A 26 6.80 5.98 -4.97
C GLY A 26 7.15 5.94 -6.45
N GLU A 27 8.03 5.01 -6.86
CA GLU A 27 8.39 4.81 -8.26
C GLU A 27 7.18 4.42 -9.12
N TRP A 28 6.28 3.59 -8.59
CA TRP A 28 5.07 3.19 -9.30
C TRP A 28 4.12 4.38 -9.52
N ARG A 29 3.88 5.19 -8.49
CA ARG A 29 3.12 6.45 -8.62
C ARG A 29 3.73 7.38 -9.68
N ALA A 30 5.05 7.53 -9.67
CA ALA A 30 5.76 8.37 -10.64
C ALA A 30 5.59 7.89 -12.09
N ARG A 31 5.60 6.56 -12.31
CA ARG A 31 5.41 5.95 -13.63
C ARG A 31 3.93 5.92 -14.07
N GLN A 32 3.00 6.00 -13.14
CA GLN A 32 1.56 5.94 -13.39
C GLN A 32 0.81 7.03 -12.61
N PRO A 33 0.90 8.31 -13.03
CA PRO A 33 0.32 9.45 -12.29
C PRO A 33 -1.20 9.39 -12.12
N GLY A 34 -1.89 8.56 -12.91
CA GLY A 34 -3.32 8.34 -12.80
C GLY A 34 -3.75 7.42 -11.64
N LEU A 35 -2.81 6.69 -11.04
CA LEU A 35 -3.07 5.77 -9.93
C LEU A 35 -2.84 6.46 -8.59
N ASP A 36 -3.84 6.38 -7.72
CA ASP A 36 -3.71 6.73 -6.30
C ASP A 36 -3.33 5.44 -5.55
N ILE A 37 -2.07 5.36 -5.11
CA ILE A 37 -1.51 4.21 -4.39
C ILE A 37 -1.31 4.61 -2.93
N GLU A 38 -1.75 3.79 -1.99
CA GLU A 38 -1.49 3.87 -0.55
C GLU A 38 -0.67 2.66 -0.12
N VAL A 39 0.06 2.76 0.99
CA VAL A 39 0.90 1.68 1.53
C VAL A 39 0.56 1.47 3.00
N CYS A 40 0.41 0.21 3.40
CA CYS A 40 0.42 -0.18 4.81
C CYS A 40 1.07 -1.55 4.99
N PHE A 41 1.19 -1.98 6.24
CA PHE A 41 1.85 -3.22 6.59
C PHE A 41 1.04 -4.07 7.56
N ILE A 42 1.29 -5.37 7.56
CA ILE A 42 0.67 -6.30 8.53
C ILE A 42 1.25 -6.06 9.92
N GLU A 43 2.56 -5.88 10.03
CA GLU A 43 3.26 -5.64 11.29
C GLU A 43 4.57 -4.84 11.09
N PHE A 44 5.24 -4.46 12.18
CA PHE A 44 6.56 -3.80 12.20
C PHE A 44 6.70 -2.54 11.31
N ALA A 45 5.65 -1.73 11.21
CA ALA A 45 5.69 -0.43 10.53
C ALA A 45 4.78 0.58 11.23
N ASP A 46 4.93 1.87 10.87
CA ASP A 46 4.13 2.95 11.45
C ASP A 46 2.66 2.88 11.02
N VAL A 47 2.39 2.58 9.75
CA VAL A 47 1.04 2.45 9.20
C VAL A 47 0.68 0.97 9.05
N LEU A 48 -0.12 0.47 9.99
CA LEU A 48 -0.62 -0.90 9.97
C LEU A 48 -1.93 -1.03 9.18
N LEU A 49 -2.40 -2.27 9.01
CA LEU A 49 -3.55 -2.59 8.15
C LEU A 49 -4.81 -1.76 8.43
N GLU A 50 -5.18 -1.58 9.71
CA GLU A 50 -6.36 -0.81 10.11
C GLU A 50 -6.25 0.65 9.65
N GLU A 51 -5.15 1.32 10.01
CA GLU A 51 -4.90 2.70 9.60
C GLU A 51 -4.74 2.85 8.08
N GLY A 52 -4.14 1.85 7.42
CA GLY A 52 -4.00 1.80 5.97
C GLY A 52 -5.34 1.73 5.23
N LEU A 53 -6.28 0.92 5.73
CA LEU A 53 -7.64 0.85 5.18
C LEU A 53 -8.38 2.17 5.38
N ASP A 54 -8.27 2.76 6.57
CA ASP A 54 -8.84 4.06 6.88
C ASP A 54 -8.30 5.17 5.95
N CYS A 55 -6.99 5.20 5.72
CA CYS A 55 -6.34 6.08 4.76
C CYS A 55 -6.88 5.86 3.34
N ALA A 56 -6.98 4.60 2.89
CA ALA A 56 -7.48 4.28 1.56
C ALA A 56 -8.94 4.70 1.36
N VAL A 57 -9.81 4.53 2.38
CA VAL A 57 -11.21 4.97 2.34
C VAL A 57 -11.31 6.50 2.32
N ARG A 58 -10.49 7.19 3.12
CA ARG A 58 -10.42 8.67 3.08
C ARG A 58 -9.97 9.15 1.70
N CYS A 59 -8.90 8.58 1.15
CA CYS A 59 -8.43 8.90 -0.20
C CYS A 59 -9.51 8.61 -1.25
N ALA A 60 -10.19 7.47 -1.17
CA ALA A 60 -11.27 7.14 -2.08
C ALA A 60 -12.39 8.19 -2.05
N THR A 61 -12.77 8.64 -0.85
CA THR A 61 -13.79 9.68 -0.65
C THR A 61 -13.37 11.01 -1.28
N VAL A 62 -12.15 11.46 -1.01
CA VAL A 62 -11.61 12.73 -1.56
C VAL A 62 -11.47 12.68 -3.09
N ARG A 63 -11.10 11.51 -3.64
CA ARG A 63 -10.88 11.32 -5.08
C ARG A 63 -12.15 10.94 -5.85
N GLY A 64 -13.28 10.71 -5.16
CA GLY A 64 -14.50 10.20 -5.78
C GLY A 64 -14.36 8.77 -6.32
N ALA A 65 -13.42 7.99 -5.80
CA ALA A 65 -13.25 6.58 -6.13
C ALA A 65 -14.32 5.74 -5.42
N LYS A 66 -14.82 4.72 -6.10
CA LYS A 66 -15.85 3.81 -5.56
C LYS A 66 -15.30 2.46 -5.11
N ARG A 67 -14.00 2.24 -5.31
CA ARG A 67 -13.35 0.96 -5.09
C ARG A 67 -11.93 1.16 -4.58
N VAL A 68 -11.60 0.38 -3.57
CA VAL A 68 -10.23 0.15 -3.10
C VAL A 68 -9.82 -1.25 -3.54
N ILE A 69 -8.68 -1.36 -4.21
CA ILE A 69 -8.07 -2.61 -4.63
C ILE A 69 -6.95 -2.91 -3.65
N VAL A 70 -7.07 -4.04 -2.96
CA VAL A 70 -6.07 -4.47 -1.99
C VAL A 70 -5.06 -5.39 -2.68
N VAL A 71 -3.78 -5.07 -2.59
CA VAL A 71 -2.70 -5.80 -3.26
C VAL A 71 -1.64 -6.21 -2.24
N PRO A 72 -1.57 -7.48 -1.83
CA PRO A 72 -0.46 -7.99 -1.05
C PRO A 72 0.84 -7.97 -1.88
N LEU A 73 1.89 -7.32 -1.38
CA LEU A 73 3.22 -7.35 -1.97
C LEU A 73 4.08 -8.39 -1.23
N ILE A 74 4.08 -9.62 -1.76
CA ILE A 74 4.83 -10.74 -1.20
C ILE A 74 5.66 -11.34 -2.34
N LEU A 75 7.00 -11.25 -2.23
CA LEU A 75 7.91 -11.78 -3.25
C LEU A 75 8.13 -13.29 -3.12
N ASN A 76 8.09 -13.81 -1.90
CA ASN A 76 8.17 -15.24 -1.65
C ASN A 76 7.15 -15.61 -0.57
N PRO A 77 5.98 -16.19 -0.93
CA PRO A 77 5.09 -16.73 0.09
C PRO A 77 5.84 -17.84 0.84
N PRO A 78 5.68 -17.96 2.17
CA PRO A 78 6.25 -19.09 2.89
C PRO A 78 5.69 -20.37 2.25
N VAL A 79 6.58 -21.16 1.64
CA VAL A 79 6.29 -22.53 1.24
C VAL A 79 6.32 -23.37 2.51
N THR A 80 5.15 -23.67 3.04
CA THR A 80 4.96 -24.81 3.95
C THR A 80 4.81 -26.08 3.16
#